data_AF-A0AAJ1T089-F1
#
_entry.id   AF-A0AAJ1T089-F1
#
_cell.length_a   1.000
_cell.length_b   1.000
_cell.length_c   1.000
_cell.angle_alpha   90.00
_cell.angle_beta   90.00
_cell.angle_gamma   90.00
#
_symmetry.space_group_name_H-M   'P 1'
#
loop_
_entity.id
_entity.type
_entity.pdbx_description
1 polymer ?
#
loop_
_entity_poly.entity_id
_entity_poly.type
_entity_poly.pdbx_seq_one_letter_code
_entity_poly.pdbx_strand_id
1 'polypeptide(L)' 'MPIYNKLVRDYIPEIIQRQGKVCKTRILNKEEYITELKKKK' A
#
# COMPACT_ATOMS: atom_id res chain seq x y z
N MET A 1 -8.00 3.28 -12.47
CA MET A 1 -7.86 3.02 -11.02
C MET A 1 -6.55 3.65 -10.55
N PRO A 2 -6.57 4.63 -9.63
CA PRO A 2 -5.33 5.25 -9.15
C PRO A 2 -4.53 4.25 -8.31
N ILE A 3 -3.29 4.01 -8.71
CA ILE A 3 -2.35 3.16 -7.96
C ILE A 3 -1.51 4.11 -7.10
N TYR A 4 -1.71 4.06 -5.78
CA TYR A 4 -0.91 4.82 -4.84
C TYR A 4 0.17 3.91 -4.27
N ASN A 5 1.44 4.14 -4.58
CA ASN A 5 2.57 3.40 -3.98
C ASN A 5 2.98 4.06 -2.64
N LYS A 6 2.14 3.94 -1.61
CA LYS A 6 2.52 4.32 -0.23
C LYS A 6 3.00 3.08 0.52
N LEU A 7 4.18 3.21 1.11
CA LEU A 7 4.81 2.17 1.94
C LEU A 7 4.10 1.99 3.28
N VAL A 8 3.56 3.09 3.83
CA VAL A 8 2.77 3.09 5.07
C VAL A 8 1.32 3.42 4.72
N ARG A 9 0.38 2.63 5.25
CA ARG A 9 -1.06 2.86 5.15
C ARG A 9 -1.62 3.05 6.55
N ASP A 10 -1.97 4.28 6.88
CA ASP A 10 -2.72 4.61 8.10
C ASP A 10 -4.18 4.16 7.97
N TYR A 11 -4.44 2.86 8.08
CA TYR A 11 -5.79 2.27 8.07
C TYR A 11 -6.66 2.54 6.84
N ILE A 12 -6.07 3.10 5.78
CA ILE A 12 -6.70 3.34 4.47
C ILE A 12 -7.47 2.11 3.95
N PRO A 13 -6.95 0.86 4.04
CA PRO A 13 -7.66 -0.30 3.54
C PRO A 13 -8.98 -0.56 4.28
N GLU A 14 -9.01 -0.32 5.59
CA GLU A 14 -10.21 -0.44 6.41
C GLU A 14 -11.24 0.64 6.09
N ILE A 15 -10.79 1.88 5.91
CA ILE A 15 -11.66 3.01 5.51
C ILE A 15 -12.30 2.74 4.15
N ILE A 16 -11.54 2.21 3.18
CA ILE A 16 -12.05 1.90 1.84
C ILE A 16 -13.06 0.75 1.89
N GLN A 17 -12.80 -0.29 2.69
CA GLN A 17 -13.77 -1.38 2.93
C GLN A 17 -15.06 -0.86 3.58
N ARG A 18 -14.96 0.01 4.60
CA ARG A 18 -16.12 0.65 5.23
C ARG A 18 -16.94 1.50 4.26
N GLN A 19 -16.31 2.08 3.24
CA GLN A 19 -17.00 2.81 2.17
C GLN A 19 -17.61 1.91 1.09
N GLY A 20 -17.55 0.58 1.21
CA GLY A 20 -18.09 -0.36 0.22
C GLY A 20 -17.26 -0.45 -1.06
N LYS A 21 -16.00 0.00 -1.04
CA LYS A 21 -15.10 -0.04 -2.20
C LYS A 21 -14.11 -1.19 -2.06
N VAL A 22 -13.70 -1.76 -3.19
CA VAL A 22 -12.72 -2.85 -3.23
C VAL A 22 -11.31 -2.28 -3.33
N CYS A 23 -10.48 -2.47 -2.29
CA CYS A 23 -9.05 -2.19 -2.33
C CYS A 23 -8.24 -3.50 -2.40
N LYS A 24 -7.20 -3.50 -3.24
CA LYS A 24 -6.18 -4.56 -3.23
C LYS A 24 -4.96 -4.05 -2.49
N THR A 25 -4.54 -4.76 -1.45
CA THR A 25 -3.33 -4.48 -0.70
C THR A 25 -2.45 -5.71 -0.67
N ARG A 26 -1.14 -5.52 -0.78
CA ARG A 26 -0.14 -6.58 -0.61
C ARG A 26 0.83 -6.15 0.47
N ILE A 27 1.12 -7.05 1.41
CA ILE A 27 2.21 -6.86 2.36
C ILE A 27 3.50 -7.18 1.63
N LEU A 28 4.46 -6.25 1.66
CA LEU A 28 5.77 -6.44 1.06
C LEU A 28 6.66 -7.22 2.01
N ASN A 29 7.49 -8.11 1.47
CA ASN A 29 8.56 -8.73 2.24
C ASN A 29 9.66 -7.72 2.53
N LYS A 30 10.50 -7.99 3.53
CA LYS A 30 11.58 -7.08 3.97
C LYS A 30 12.54 -6.68 2.84
N GLU A 31 12.87 -7.61 1.95
CA GLU A 31 13.75 -7.37 0.80
C GLU A 31 13.10 -6.47 -0.25
N GLU A 32 11.83 -6.71 -0.58
CA GLU A 32 11.02 -5.88 -1.47
C GLU A 32 10.83 -4.47 -0.89
N TYR A 33 10.59 -4.37 0.42
CA TYR A 33 10.47 -3.09 1.14
C TYR A 33 11.74 -2.26 1.03
N ILE A 34 12.92 -2.86 1.25
CA ILE A 34 14.22 -2.17 1.10
C ILE A 34 14.45 -1.75 -0.36
N THR A 35 14.06 -2.58 -1.31
CA THR A 35 14.19 -2.29 -2.75
C THR A 35 13.30 -1.13 -3.18
N GLU A 36 12.04 -1.11 -2.75
CA GLU A 36 11.10 -0.02 -3.04
C GLU A 36 11.51 1.29 -2.33
N LEU A 37 12.06 1.19 -1.12
CA LEU A 37 12.67 2.34 -0.43
C LEU A 37 13.83 2.94 -1.23
N LYS A 38 14.74 2.10 -1.74
CA LYS A 38 15.88 2.55 -2.55
C LYS A 38 15.45 3.15 -3.88
N LYS A 39 14.38 2.63 -4.51
CA LYS A 39 13.80 3.18 -5.74
C LYS A 39 13.20 4.58 -5.56
N LYS A 40 12.87 4.97 -4.32
CA LYS A 40 12.26 6.26 -4.01
C LYS A 40 13.30 7.38 -3.73
N LYS A 41 14.57 7.13 -4.03
CA LYS A 41 15.67 8.09 -3.87
C LYS A 41 15.81 9.01 -5.08
#